data_AF-A0A1W9TZ02-F1
#
_entry.id   AF-A0A1W9TZ02-F1
#
_cell.length_a   1.000
_cell.length_b   1.000
_cell.length_c   1.000
_cell.angle_alpha   90.00
_cell.angle_beta   90.00
_cell.angle_gamma   90.00
#
_symmetry.space_group_name_H-M   'P 1'
#
loop_
_entity.id
_entity.type
_entity.pdbx_description
1 polymer ?
#
loop_
_entity_poly.entity_id
_entity_poly.type
_entity_poly.pdbx_seq_one_letter_code
_entity_poly.pdbx_strand_id
1 'polypeptide(L)'
;MEAIWKLQDAKAQFSRVVEDALKVGPQYVTRRGTKAVVVLSAKDYEDLVSNKPSFKDFILNCPKMDEDFEIERRKDYPRSIEL
;
A
#
# COMPACT_ATOMS: atom_id res chain seq x y z
N MET A 1 5.82 -17.58 -2.01
CA MET A 1 4.87 -18.47 -2.69
C MET A 1 3.50 -17.85 -2.53
N GLU A 2 2.73 -17.68 -3.61
CA GLU A 2 1.34 -17.22 -3.49
C GLU A 2 0.52 -18.26 -2.74
N ALA A 3 -0.22 -17.83 -1.73
CA ALA A 3 -1.10 -18.74 -0.98
C ALA A 3 -2.38 -18.99 -1.79
N ILE A 4 -2.56 -20.23 -2.25
CA ILE A 4 -3.62 -20.63 -3.17
C ILE A 4 -4.47 -21.73 -2.52
N TRP A 5 -5.77 -21.49 -2.48
CA TRP A 5 -6.77 -22.39 -1.92
C TRP A 5 -7.69 -22.89 -3.03
N LYS A 6 -8.08 -24.17 -3.00
CA LYS A 6 -9.27 -24.61 -3.75
C LYS A 6 -10.50 -24.14 -3.00
N LEU A 7 -11.59 -23.80 -3.70
CA LEU A 7 -12.82 -23.31 -3.09
C LEU A 7 -13.36 -24.23 -1.97
N GLN A 8 -13.25 -25.54 -2.15
CA GLN A 8 -13.67 -26.52 -1.13
C GLN A 8 -12.81 -26.45 0.15
N ASP A 9 -11.50 -26.28 0.01
CA ASP A 9 -10.56 -26.21 1.12
C ASP A 9 -10.71 -24.88 1.86
N ALA A 10 -10.88 -23.79 1.11
CA ALA A 10 -11.18 -22.47 1.66
C ALA A 10 -12.49 -22.46 2.45
N LYS A 11 -13.53 -23.15 1.99
CA LYS A 11 -14.81 -23.29 2.73
C LYS A 11 -14.61 -24.06 4.04
N ALA A 12 -13.83 -25.15 4.01
CA ALA A 12 -13.58 -25.97 5.19
C ALA A 12 -12.67 -25.29 6.23
N GLN A 13 -11.77 -24.42 5.79
CA GLN A 13 -10.76 -23.76 6.63
C GLN A 13 -10.88 -22.24 6.60
N PHE A 14 -12.09 -21.71 6.47
CA PHE A 14 -12.30 -20.29 6.22
C PHE A 14 -11.67 -19.39 7.29
N SER A 15 -11.75 -19.77 8.57
CA SER A 15 -11.09 -19.02 9.65
C SER A 15 -9.57 -18.90 9.46
N ARG A 16 -8.92 -19.96 8.97
CA ARG A 16 -7.48 -19.94 8.67
C ARG A 16 -7.18 -19.07 7.45
N VAL A 17 -8.00 -19.13 6.41
CA VAL A 17 -7.88 -18.24 5.24
C VAL A 17 -7.95 -16.78 5.69
N VAL A 18 -8.87 -16.44 6.59
CA VAL A 18 -8.99 -15.09 7.14
C VAL A 18 -7.76 -14.71 7.98
N GLU A 19 -7.28 -15.60 8.84
CA GLU A 19 -6.09 -15.34 9.65
C GLU A 19 -4.82 -15.14 8.80
N ASP A 20 -4.64 -15.97 7.77
CA ASP A 20 -3.53 -15.85 6.81
C ASP A 20 -3.67 -14.56 5.99
N ALA A 21 -4.90 -14.15 5.62
CA ALA A 21 -5.17 -12.88 4.96
C ALA A 21 -4.80 -11.66 5.82
N LEU A 22 -4.94 -11.76 7.14
CA LEU A 22 -4.59 -10.70 8.09
C LEU A 22 -3.10 -10.64 8.41
N LYS A 23 -2.41 -11.79 8.48
CA LYS A 23 -1.02 -11.88 8.99
C LYS A 23 0.02 -12.01 7.89
N VAL A 24 -0.30 -12.74 6.83
CA VAL A 24 0.64 -13.10 5.76
C VAL A 24 0.39 -12.27 4.51
N GLY A 25 -0.88 -11.96 4.23
CA GLY A 25 -1.31 -11.15 3.09
C GLY A 25 -2.28 -11.89 2.16
N PRO A 26 -2.44 -11.47 0.90
CA PRO A 26 -3.52 -11.92 0.01
C PRO A 26 -3.62 -13.44 -0.16
N GLN A 27 -4.84 -13.97 -0.02
CA GLN A 27 -5.14 -15.40 -0.18
C GLN A 27 -5.99 -15.63 -1.43
N TYR A 28 -5.47 -16.37 -2.41
CA TYR A 28 -6.19 -16.64 -3.65
C TYR A 28 -7.07 -17.88 -3.51
N VAL A 29 -8.33 -17.78 -3.94
CA VAL A 29 -9.25 -18.92 -4.01
C VAL A 29 -9.53 -19.28 -5.47
N THR A 30 -9.36 -20.56 -5.78
CA THR A 30 -9.53 -21.11 -7.12
C THR A 30 -10.84 -21.89 -7.22
N ARG A 31 -11.50 -21.78 -8.38
CA ARG A 31 -12.66 -22.59 -8.75
C ARG A 31 -12.34 -23.31 -10.04
N ARG A 32 -12.42 -24.65 -10.04
CA ARG A 32 -12.04 -25.49 -11.19
C ARG A 32 -10.61 -25.24 -11.70
N GLY A 33 -9.68 -24.96 -10.80
CA GLY A 33 -8.26 -24.73 -11.14
C GLY A 33 -7.91 -23.30 -11.56
N THR A 34 -8.89 -22.42 -11.74
CA THR A 34 -8.66 -21.02 -12.11
C THR A 34 -8.82 -20.11 -10.90
N LYS A 35 -7.95 -19.10 -10.73
CA LYS A 35 -8.10 -18.05 -9.71
C LYS A 35 -9.44 -17.34 -9.93
N ALA A 36 -10.33 -17.41 -8.94
CA ALA A 36 -11.69 -16.91 -9.04
C ALA A 36 -11.91 -15.67 -8.16
N VAL A 37 -11.39 -15.69 -6.93
CA VAL A 37 -11.45 -14.56 -5.99
C VAL A 37 -10.15 -14.47 -5.19
N VAL A 38 -9.93 -13.32 -4.55
CA VAL A 38 -8.85 -13.10 -3.57
C VAL A 38 -9.48 -12.60 -2.27
N VAL A 39 -8.98 -13.09 -1.14
CA VAL A 39 -9.35 -12.63 0.20
C VAL A 39 -8.22 -11.73 0.71
N LEU A 40 -8.59 -10.54 1.16
CA LEU A 40 -7.71 -9.50 1.67
C LEU A 40 -8.21 -9.08 3.05
N SER A 41 -7.33 -8.50 3.87
CA SER A 41 -7.80 -7.73 5.02
C SER A 41 -8.64 -6.54 4.56
N ALA A 42 -9.61 -6.12 5.37
CA ALA A 42 -10.41 -4.93 5.05
C ALA A 42 -9.52 -3.69 4.88
N LYS A 43 -8.51 -3.55 5.73
CA LYS A 43 -7.53 -2.46 5.66
C LYS A 43 -6.77 -2.45 4.33
N ASP A 44 -6.25 -3.60 3.88
CA ASP A 44 -5.51 -3.66 2.61
C ASP A 44 -6.40 -3.36 1.42
N TYR A 45 -7.66 -3.81 1.47
CA TYR A 45 -8.65 -3.48 0.46
C TYR A 45 -8.95 -1.97 0.43
N GLU A 46 -9.19 -1.37 1.60
CA GLU A 46 -9.42 0.07 1.75
C GLU A 46 -8.23 0.88 1.25
N ASP A 47 -7.00 0.49 1.60
CA ASP A 47 -5.79 1.14 1.12
C ASP A 47 -5.64 1.02 -0.39
N LEU A 48 -5.99 -0.13 -0.98
CA LEU A 48 -5.93 -0.36 -2.43
C LEU A 48 -6.97 0.46 -3.20
N VAL A 49 -8.19 0.59 -2.68
CA VAL A 49 -9.27 1.37 -3.32
C VAL A 49 -9.28 2.84 -2.90
N SER A 50 -8.48 3.21 -1.89
CA SER A 50 -8.37 4.60 -1.46
C SER A 50 -7.91 5.44 -2.65
N ASN A 51 -8.70 6.44 -2.99
CA ASN A 51 -8.41 7.36 -4.09
C ASN A 51 -7.36 8.38 -3.65
N LYS A 52 -6.25 7.90 -3.09
CA LYS A 52 -5.13 8.72 -2.64
C LYS A 52 -4.54 9.40 -3.87
N PRO A 53 -4.22 10.71 -3.78
CA PRO A 53 -3.53 11.39 -4.86
C PRO A 53 -2.26 10.60 -5.19
N SER A 54 -1.91 10.50 -6.47
CA SER A 54 -0.64 9.89 -6.84
C SER A 54 0.49 10.63 -6.14
N PHE A 55 1.63 9.98 -5.93
CA PHE A 55 2.80 10.65 -5.33
C PHE A 55 3.16 11.94 -6.09
N LYS A 56 2.99 11.94 -7.42
CA LYS A 56 3.14 13.12 -8.26
C LYS A 56 2.11 14.20 -7.91
N ASP A 57 0.83 13.87 -7.82
CA ASP A 57 -0.22 14.84 -7.48
C ASP A 57 -0.02 15.39 -6.08
N PHE A 58 0.42 14.57 -5.13
CA PHE A 58 0.77 15.00 -3.78
C PHE A 58 1.87 16.06 -3.80
N ILE A 59 2.96 15.84 -4.54
CA ILE A 59 4.04 16.83 -4.69
C ILE A 59 3.54 18.10 -5.37
N LEU A 60 2.74 17.99 -6.42
CA LEU A 60 2.23 19.16 -7.17
C LEU A 60 1.22 20.00 -6.39
N ASN A 61 0.52 19.38 -5.44
CA ASN A 61 -0.42 20.03 -4.52
C ASN A 61 0.24 20.51 -3.22
N CYS A 62 1.58 20.51 -3.13
CA CYS A 62 2.24 21.13 -1.99
C CYS A 62 1.90 22.63 -1.92
N PRO A 63 1.93 23.24 -0.72
CA PRO A 63 1.80 24.69 -0.60
C PRO A 63 2.80 25.38 -1.51
N LYS A 64 2.29 26.11 -2.51
CA LYS A 64 3.13 26.89 -3.39
C LYS A 64 3.53 28.16 -2.67
N MET A 65 4.77 28.58 -2.88
CA MET A 65 5.21 29.89 -2.43
C MET A 65 4.52 30.95 -3.29
N ASP A 66 4.28 32.11 -2.70
CA ASP A 66 3.72 33.25 -3.43
C ASP A 66 4.60 33.60 -4.62
N GLU A 67 4.00 34.13 -5.69
CA GLU A 67 4.74 34.47 -6.92
C GLU A 67 5.89 35.46 -6.67
N ASP A 68 5.76 36.29 -5.61
CA ASP A 68 6.75 37.28 -5.19
C ASP A 68 7.79 36.72 -4.20
N PHE A 69 7.79 35.40 -3.93
CA PHE A 69 8.73 34.80 -3.00
C PHE A 69 10.13 34.66 -3.63
N GLU A 70 11.06 35.51 -3.21
CA GLU A 70 12.45 35.43 -3.62
C GLU A 70 13.23 34.37 -2.83
N ILE A 71 13.73 33.34 -3.53
CA ILE A 71 14.60 32.32 -2.94
C ILE A 71 16.05 32.79 -3.03
N GLU A 72 16.63 33.22 -1.92
CA GLU A 72 18.07 33.46 -1.85
C GLU A 72 18.85 32.19 -1.52
N ARG A 73 19.93 31.96 -2.28
CA ARG A 73 20.87 30.89 -1.94
C ARG A 73 21.61 31.25 -0.66
N ARG A 74 21.33 30.54 0.42
CA ARG A 74 22.12 30.58 1.65
C ARG A 74 23.60 30.28 1.35
N LYS A 75 24.48 31.19 1.77
CA LYS A 75 25.95 31.07 1.61
C LYS A 75 26.65 30.63 2.90
N ASP A 76 25.88 30.16 3.86
CA ASP A 76 26.37 29.78 5.18
C ASP A 76 27.29 28.56 5.09
N TYR A 77 28.28 28.49 5.97
CA TYR A 77 29.13 27.31 6.08
C TYR A 77 28.31 26.11 6.61
N PRO A 78 28.67 24.87 6.22
CA PRO A 78 28.08 23.68 6.80
C PRO A 78 28.17 23.69 8.33
N ARG A 79 27.20 23.07 9.00
CA ARG A 79 27.30 22.83 10.44
C ARG A 79 28.57 22.05 10.76
N SER A 80 29.31 22.47 11.79
CA SER A 80 30.40 21.68 12.35
C SER A 80 29.84 20.35 12.86
N ILE A 81 30.39 19.25 12.39
CA ILE A 81 30.04 17.90 12.84
C ILE A 81 31.31 17.31 13.46
N GLU A 82 31.23 16.87 14.71
CA GLU A 82 32.28 16.01 15.28
C GLU A 82 32.09 14.61 14.68
N LEU A 83 33.14 14.10 14.05
CA LEU A 83 33.21 12.76 13.45
C LEU A 83 33.78 11.76 14.45
#